data_AF-A0A727F4C3-F1
#
_entry.id   AF-A0A727F4C3-F1
#
_cell.length_a   1.000
_cell.length_b   1.000
_cell.length_c   1.000
_cell.angle_alpha   90.00
_cell.angle_beta   90.00
_cell.angle_gamma   90.00
#
_symmetry.space_group_name_H-M   'P 1'
#
loop_
_entity.id
_entity.type
_entity.pdbx_description
1 polymer ?
#
loop_
_entity_poly.entity_id
_entity_poly.type
_entity_poly.pdbx_seq_one_letter_code
_entity_poly.pdbx_strand_id
1 'polypeptide(L)'
;TYTVASPIGFITASLDKNSVLNYNELHYNDKAENIELGKIYLMYKEKNVTWGEGFDYTLENSTINVVCADSRIKTNVDYQCRNGDMGACNNGELGRIIGNWERINVDTNCSVTVILPWQ
;
A
#
# COMPACT_ATOMS: atom_id res chain seq x y z
N THR A 1 -4.17 21.38 -31.25
CA THR A 1 -3.35 21.34 -30.01
C THR A 1 -4.26 20.91 -28.89
N TYR A 2 -4.16 19.66 -28.45
CA TYR A 2 -4.99 19.18 -27.35
C TYR A 2 -4.30 19.54 -26.03
N THR A 3 -4.87 20.50 -25.33
CA THR A 3 -4.47 20.84 -23.97
C THR A 3 -5.07 19.77 -23.05
N VAL A 4 -4.29 18.76 -22.69
CA VAL A 4 -4.60 17.90 -21.54
C VAL A 4 -4.49 18.77 -20.30
N ALA A 5 -5.64 19.19 -19.76
CA ALA A 5 -5.72 19.73 -18.42
C ALA A 5 -5.30 18.61 -17.46
N SER A 6 -4.04 18.59 -17.04
CA SER A 6 -3.63 17.82 -15.87
C SER A 6 -4.31 18.48 -14.66
N PRO A 7 -5.27 17.81 -13.99
CA PRO A 7 -5.74 18.33 -12.73
C PRO A 7 -4.63 18.07 -11.72
N ILE A 8 -3.92 19.14 -11.34
CA ILE A 8 -2.91 19.09 -10.28
C ILE A 8 -3.62 18.72 -8.97
N GLY A 9 -3.58 17.42 -8.69
CA GLY A 9 -3.71 16.78 -7.40
C GLY A 9 -2.92 15.49 -7.52
N PHE A 10 -1.77 15.41 -6.84
CA PHE A 10 -0.90 14.24 -6.95
C PHE A 10 -1.60 13.07 -6.27
N ILE A 11 -1.88 12.01 -7.04
CA ILE A 11 -2.25 10.72 -6.48
C ILE A 11 -1.00 10.13 -5.85
N THR A 12 -1.09 9.71 -4.59
CA THR A 12 0.04 9.10 -3.86
C THR A 12 -0.41 7.87 -3.11
N ALA A 13 0.51 6.93 -2.94
CA ALA A 13 0.32 5.85 -1.98
C ALA A 13 0.69 6.33 -0.57
N SER A 14 0.05 5.75 0.45
CA SER A 14 0.31 6.05 1.86
C SER A 14 0.16 4.80 2.74
N LEU A 15 0.89 4.76 3.84
CA LEU A 15 0.73 3.76 4.91
C LEU A 15 -0.36 4.12 5.93
N ASP A 16 -0.94 5.30 5.83
CA ASP A 16 -2.04 5.77 6.67
C ASP A 16 -3.22 6.25 5.81
N LYS A 17 -4.44 6.03 6.30
CA LYS A 17 -5.66 6.39 5.57
C LYS A 17 -6.03 7.87 5.67
N ASN A 18 -5.50 8.60 6.67
CA ASN A 18 -5.89 9.97 6.97
C ASN A 18 -4.82 11.00 6.57
N SER A 19 -3.60 10.55 6.30
CA SER A 19 -2.44 11.40 6.04
C SER A 19 -1.44 10.69 5.12
N VAL A 20 -0.61 11.46 4.40
CA VAL A 20 0.45 10.91 3.55
C VAL A 20 1.61 10.47 4.43
N LEU A 21 1.74 9.16 4.64
CA LEU A 21 2.78 8.54 5.44
C LEU A 21 3.58 7.55 4.59
N ASN A 22 4.89 7.76 4.47
CA ASN A 22 5.78 6.98 3.59
C ASN A 22 6.69 6.02 4.36
N TYR A 23 6.61 6.00 5.69
CA TYR A 23 7.43 5.16 6.56
C TYR A 23 6.63 4.72 7.77
N ASN A 24 6.90 3.53 8.27
CA ASN A 24 6.39 3.02 9.54
C ASN A 24 7.48 2.21 10.23
N GLU A 25 7.55 2.30 11.56
CA GLU A 25 8.44 1.51 12.40
C GLU A 25 7.63 0.53 13.21
N LEU A 26 8.03 -0.73 13.20
CA LEU A 26 7.32 -1.81 13.89
C LEU A 26 8.31 -2.60 14.72
N HIS A 27 7.92 -2.86 15.96
CA HIS A 27 8.72 -3.64 16.89
C HIS A 27 8.06 -4.99 17.11
N TYR A 28 8.72 -6.04 16.62
CA TYR A 28 8.34 -7.42 16.87
C TYR A 28 9.47 -8.17 17.55
N ASN A 29 9.10 -9.03 18.48
CA ASN A 29 10.03 -9.93 19.15
C ASN A 29 9.75 -11.36 18.69
N ASP A 30 10.80 -12.14 18.50
CA ASP A 30 10.74 -13.56 18.12
C ASP A 30 10.19 -13.81 16.69
N LYS A 31 9.94 -15.07 16.37
CA LYS A 31 9.32 -15.49 15.10
C LYS A 31 7.88 -14.98 14.97
N ALA A 32 7.43 -14.75 13.75
CA ALA A 32 6.04 -14.40 13.49
C ALA A 32 5.52 -14.96 12.17
N GLU A 33 4.23 -15.28 12.14
CA GLU A 33 3.53 -15.83 10.99
C GLU A 33 2.23 -15.05 10.77
N ASN A 34 1.93 -14.73 9.50
CA ASN A 34 0.74 -14.02 9.04
C ASN A 34 0.49 -12.69 9.76
N ILE A 35 1.54 -11.91 10.02
CA ILE A 35 1.42 -10.61 10.67
C ILE A 35 1.18 -9.50 9.66
N GLU A 36 0.18 -8.65 9.91
CA GLU A 36 -0.01 -7.41 9.14
C GLU A 36 1.09 -6.40 9.50
N LEU A 37 1.94 -6.08 8.52
CA LEU A 37 3.01 -5.08 8.62
C LEU A 37 2.55 -3.68 8.21
N GLY A 38 1.35 -3.56 7.66
CA GLY A 38 0.79 -2.28 7.26
C GLY A 38 -0.20 -2.41 6.11
N LYS A 39 -0.93 -1.32 5.88
CA LYS A 39 -1.92 -1.19 4.82
C LYS A 39 -1.50 -0.07 3.90
N ILE A 40 -1.73 -0.25 2.60
CA ILE A 40 -1.41 0.75 1.59
C ILE A 40 -2.71 1.38 1.10
N TYR A 41 -2.78 2.69 1.17
CA TYR A 41 -3.91 3.51 0.75
C TYR A 41 -3.56 4.36 -0.46
N LEU A 42 -4.52 4.55 -1.36
CA LEU A 42 -4.49 5.53 -2.43
C LEU A 42 -5.04 6.84 -1.90
N MET A 43 -4.27 7.92 -2.06
CA MET A 43 -4.65 9.25 -1.63
C MET A 43 -4.69 10.22 -2.82
N TYR A 44 -5.66 11.12 -2.80
CA TYR A 44 -5.78 12.24 -3.73
C TYR A 44 -6.00 13.52 -2.93
N LYS A 45 -5.15 14.53 -3.13
CA LYS A 45 -5.18 15.80 -2.38
C LYS A 45 -5.22 15.59 -0.85
N GLU A 46 -4.36 14.69 -0.36
CA GLU A 46 -4.21 14.35 1.07
C GLU A 46 -5.47 13.77 1.72
N LYS A 47 -6.41 13.26 0.91
CA LYS A 47 -7.57 12.50 1.38
C LYS A 47 -7.54 11.11 0.80
N ASN A 48 -8.09 10.14 1.53
CA ASN A 48 -8.32 8.82 0.97
C ASN A 48 -9.24 8.94 -0.24
N VAL A 49 -8.90 8.19 -1.28
CA VAL A 49 -9.78 8.02 -2.42
C VAL A 49 -10.98 7.16 -2.03
N THR A 50 -12.16 7.51 -2.52
CA THR A 50 -13.34 6.64 -2.43
C THR A 50 -13.61 6.02 -3.81
N TRP A 51 -14.09 4.77 -3.79
CA TRP A 51 -14.58 4.13 -5.02
C TRP A 51 -15.69 4.96 -5.67
N GLY A 52 -15.68 5.05 -7.00
CA GLY A 52 -16.60 5.84 -7.81
C GLY A 52 -16.18 7.29 -8.01
N GLU A 53 -15.09 7.76 -7.41
CA GLU A 53 -14.55 9.12 -7.60
C GLU A 53 -13.64 9.25 -8.84
N GLY A 54 -13.63 8.25 -9.72
CA GLY A 54 -12.82 8.23 -10.95
C GLY A 54 -11.40 7.69 -10.75
N PHE A 55 -11.17 6.91 -9.70
CA PHE A 55 -9.89 6.26 -9.39
C PHE A 55 -9.97 4.73 -9.36
N ASP A 56 -11.12 4.16 -9.74
CA ASP A 56 -11.44 2.74 -9.62
C ASP A 56 -10.40 1.86 -10.31
N TYR A 57 -10.01 2.23 -11.52
CA TYR A 57 -8.97 1.53 -12.25
C TYR A 57 -7.62 1.57 -11.54
N THR A 58 -7.22 2.72 -10.99
CA THR A 58 -5.98 2.82 -10.21
C THR A 58 -6.06 1.98 -8.95
N LEU A 59 -7.21 1.95 -8.26
CA LEU A 59 -7.42 1.11 -7.08
C LEU A 59 -7.29 -0.39 -7.40
N GLU A 60 -7.84 -0.85 -8.52
CA GLU A 60 -7.82 -2.27 -8.90
C GLU A 60 -6.49 -2.73 -9.51
N ASN A 61 -5.77 -1.85 -10.20
CA ASN A 61 -4.63 -2.21 -11.04
C ASN A 61 -3.27 -1.73 -10.51
N SER A 62 -3.24 -1.10 -9.33
CA SER A 62 -1.99 -0.76 -8.67
C SER A 62 -1.22 -2.01 -8.25
N THR A 63 0.11 -1.95 -8.35
CA THR A 63 1.00 -3.03 -7.93
C THR A 63 1.81 -2.58 -6.73
N ILE A 64 1.90 -3.44 -5.71
CA ILE A 64 2.70 -3.22 -4.51
C ILE A 64 3.80 -4.28 -4.49
N ASN A 65 5.05 -3.85 -4.36
CA ASN A 65 6.20 -4.72 -4.18
C ASN A 65 6.89 -4.39 -2.86
N VAL A 66 7.28 -5.42 -2.11
CA VAL A 66 7.94 -5.26 -0.81
C VAL A 66 9.23 -6.06 -0.82
N VAL A 67 10.35 -5.37 -0.58
CA VAL A 67 11.68 -5.97 -0.55
C VAL A 67 12.32 -5.68 0.80
N CYS A 68 12.60 -6.72 1.58
CA CYS A 68 13.30 -6.62 2.84
C CYS A 68 14.79 -6.88 2.66
N ALA A 69 15.63 -6.14 3.40
CA ALA A 69 17.07 -6.35 3.39
C ALA A 69 17.45 -7.75 3.93
N ASP A 70 16.72 -8.25 4.93
CA ASP A 70 16.87 -9.62 5.41
C ASP A 70 15.98 -10.58 4.61
N SER A 71 16.65 -11.49 3.87
CA SER A 71 15.98 -12.51 3.05
C SER A 71 15.15 -13.53 3.83
N ARG A 72 15.31 -13.60 5.16
CA ARG A 72 14.50 -14.45 6.06
C ARG A 72 13.11 -13.89 6.28
N ILE A 73 12.90 -12.59 6.06
CA ILE A 73 11.56 -12.00 6.05
C ILE A 73 10.91 -12.31 4.71
N LYS A 74 9.79 -13.01 4.75
CA LYS A 74 8.92 -13.24 3.60
C LYS A 74 7.71 -12.34 3.71
N THR A 75 7.50 -11.51 2.70
CA THR A 75 6.34 -10.64 2.59
C THR A 75 5.43 -11.10 1.47
N ASN A 76 4.13 -10.93 1.67
CA ASN A 76 3.11 -11.06 0.65
C ASN A 76 2.22 -9.81 0.67
N VAL A 77 1.61 -9.49 -0.46
CA VAL A 77 0.60 -8.43 -0.54
C VAL A 77 -0.76 -9.07 -0.75
N ASP A 78 -1.68 -8.77 0.15
CA ASP A 78 -3.09 -9.14 0.00
C ASP A 78 -3.90 -7.95 -0.54
N TYR A 79 -4.19 -8.00 -1.84
CA TYR A 79 -4.90 -6.94 -2.56
C TYR A 79 -6.39 -6.95 -2.24
N GLN A 80 -6.85 -6.11 -1.33
CA GLN A 80 -8.24 -6.13 -0.90
C GLN A 80 -9.21 -5.68 -1.99
N CYS A 81 -8.97 -4.50 -2.58
CA CYS A 81 -9.91 -3.93 -3.54
C CYS A 81 -10.01 -4.79 -4.82
N ARG A 82 -8.87 -5.22 -5.35
CA ARG A 82 -8.80 -6.16 -6.49
C ARG A 82 -9.49 -7.49 -6.22
N ASN A 83 -9.54 -7.94 -4.97
CA ASN A 83 -10.22 -9.18 -4.57
C ASN A 83 -11.73 -8.98 -4.31
N GLY A 84 -12.29 -7.80 -4.60
CA GLY A 84 -13.72 -7.51 -4.50
C GLY A 84 -14.18 -7.04 -3.12
N ASP A 85 -13.27 -6.69 -2.20
CA ASP A 85 -13.65 -6.06 -0.94
C ASP A 85 -14.02 -4.58 -1.17
N MET A 86 -15.31 -4.36 -1.41
CA MET A 86 -15.86 -3.01 -1.62
C MET A 86 -15.70 -2.09 -0.40
N GLY A 87 -15.59 -2.64 0.82
CA GLY A 87 -15.31 -1.85 2.01
C GLY A 87 -13.90 -1.29 1.99
N ALA A 88 -12.92 -2.11 1.58
CA ALA A 88 -11.55 -1.69 1.37
C ALA A 88 -11.42 -0.69 0.21
N CYS A 89 -12.08 -0.95 -0.93
CA CYS A 89 -12.12 -0.03 -2.08
C CYS A 89 -12.68 1.35 -1.70
N ASN A 90 -13.78 1.39 -0.95
CA ASN A 90 -14.39 2.64 -0.49
C ASN A 90 -13.49 3.43 0.48
N ASN A 91 -12.51 2.77 1.11
CA ASN A 91 -11.53 3.41 1.96
C ASN A 91 -10.22 3.74 1.24
N GLY A 92 -10.14 3.48 -0.07
CA GLY A 92 -8.94 3.67 -0.87
C GLY A 92 -7.83 2.66 -0.57
N GLU A 93 -8.14 1.54 0.09
CA GLU A 93 -7.15 0.53 0.47
C GLU A 93 -6.76 -0.33 -0.74
N LEU A 94 -5.50 -0.20 -1.19
CA LEU A 94 -4.92 -0.97 -2.29
C LEU A 94 -4.61 -2.40 -1.85
N GLY A 95 -4.07 -2.57 -0.65
CA GLY A 95 -3.72 -3.88 -0.12
C GLY A 95 -3.00 -3.84 1.22
N ARG A 96 -2.80 -5.03 1.79
CA ARG A 96 -2.13 -5.22 3.09
C ARG A 96 -0.83 -5.97 2.89
N ILE A 97 0.22 -5.53 3.59
CA ILE A 97 1.49 -6.23 3.60
C ILE A 97 1.45 -7.24 4.74
N ILE A 98 1.57 -8.51 4.40
CA ILE A 98 1.61 -9.62 5.36
C ILE A 98 3.05 -10.14 5.43
N GLY A 99 3.60 -10.22 6.64
CA GLY A 99 4.96 -10.68 6.90
C GLY A 99 5.00 -12.03 7.62
N ASN A 100 6.04 -12.80 7.31
CA ASN A 100 6.40 -14.06 7.96
C ASN A 100 7.91 -14.10 8.16
N TRP A 101 8.38 -14.46 9.35
CA TRP A 101 9.80 -14.62 9.63
C TRP A 101 10.06 -15.60 10.77
N GLU A 102 11.20 -16.29 10.68
CA GLU A 102 11.81 -16.99 11.82
C GLU A 102 12.46 -16.01 12.78
N ARG A 103 13.01 -16.46 13.90
CA ARG A 103 13.66 -15.58 14.87
C ARG A 103 14.72 -14.66 14.22
N ILE A 104 14.44 -13.36 14.19
CA ILE A 104 15.33 -12.31 13.72
C ILE A 104 15.99 -11.65 14.93
N ASN A 105 17.29 -11.42 14.86
CA ASN A 105 18.07 -10.79 15.93
C ASN A 105 18.69 -9.44 15.49
N VAL A 106 18.23 -8.87 14.37
CA VAL A 106 18.76 -7.62 13.80
C VAL A 106 17.62 -6.75 13.28
N ASP A 107 17.73 -5.44 13.47
CA ASP A 107 16.82 -4.48 12.86
C ASP A 107 16.89 -4.61 11.34
N THR A 108 15.73 -4.70 10.70
CA THR A 108 15.63 -4.93 9.26
C THR A 108 14.76 -3.87 8.62
N ASN A 109 15.28 -3.27 7.55
CA ASN A 109 14.53 -2.33 6.72
C ASN A 109 13.88 -3.07 5.56
N CYS A 110 12.63 -2.72 5.28
CA CYS A 110 11.91 -3.16 4.08
C CYS A 110 11.50 -1.95 3.24
N SER A 111 11.79 -2.01 1.95
CA SER A 111 11.37 -1.01 0.98
C SER A 111 10.05 -1.43 0.35
N VAL A 112 9.06 -0.54 0.37
CA VAL A 112 7.77 -0.72 -0.31
C VAL A 112 7.76 0.16 -1.55
N THR A 113 7.51 -0.43 -2.71
CA THR A 113 7.33 0.27 -3.97
C THR A 113 5.90 0.08 -4.43
N VAL A 114 5.21 1.19 -4.72
CA VAL A 114 3.84 1.17 -5.24
C VAL A 114 3.86 1.77 -6.65
N ILE A 115 3.37 0.99 -7.62
CA ILE A 115 3.22 1.40 -9.01
C ILE A 115 1.74 1.69 -9.23
N LEU A 116 1.43 2.97 -9.42
CA LEU A 116 0.08 3.44 -9.72
C LEU A 116 -0.06 3.55 -11.25
N PRO A 117 -0.96 2.78 -11.88
CA PRO A 117 -1.21 2.95 -13.30
C PRO A 117 -1.95 4.26 -13.53
N TRP A 118 -1.55 4.97 -14.59
CA TRP A 118 -2.20 6.20 -15.02
C TRP A 118 -3.44 5.86 -15.86
N GLN A 119 -4.56 6.53 -15.57
CA GLN A 119 -5.72 6.60 -16.46
C GLN A 119 -5.59 7.81 -17.37
#